data_AF-A0A2E8THZ1-F1
#
_entry.id   AF-A0A2E8THZ1-F1
#
_cell.length_a   1.000
_cell.length_b   1.000
_cell.length_c   1.000
_cell.angle_alpha   90.00
_cell.angle_beta   90.00
_cell.angle_gamma   90.00
#
_symmetry.space_group_name_H-M   'P 1'
#
loop_
_entity.id
_entity.type
_entity.pdbx_description
1 polymer ?
#
loop_
_entity_poly.entity_id
_entity_poly.type
_entity_poly.pdbx_seq_one_letter_code
_entity_poly.pdbx_strand_id
1 'polypeptide(L)'
;MLKPKMVFTVLAVWWAFHIIILWILNPMAVEALINDDKAQLMNRSLGYIAGTMSMLIAFIFYMLREIDHSKAKQVLLGTGIIMVAAVGIIIASNMSVAEKFPTETMMGTPPPAVGLWILLTVYTLYVALNSDK
;
A
#
# COMPACT_ATOMS: atom_id res chain seq x y z
N MET A 1 7.65 17.97 -16.67
CA MET A 1 7.78 16.51 -16.90
C MET A 1 7.04 15.77 -15.79
N LEU A 2 5.74 15.53 -15.97
CA LEU A 2 4.96 14.69 -15.05
C LEU A 2 4.13 13.75 -15.90
N LYS A 3 4.66 12.55 -16.11
CA LYS A 3 4.06 11.57 -17.02
C LYS A 3 3.34 10.52 -16.20
N PRO A 4 2.09 10.15 -16.53
CA PRO A 4 1.37 9.04 -15.89
C PRO A 4 2.21 7.76 -15.76
N LYS A 5 3.04 7.48 -16.77
CA LYS A 5 4.04 6.39 -16.79
C LYS A 5 4.93 6.34 -15.53
N MET A 6 5.39 7.49 -15.05
CA MET A 6 6.22 7.57 -13.85
C MET A 6 5.43 7.20 -12.61
N VAL A 7 4.19 7.71 -12.47
CA VAL A 7 3.32 7.39 -11.33
C VAL A 7 3.04 5.89 -11.28
N PHE A 8 2.67 5.29 -12.41
CA PHE A 8 2.45 3.85 -12.50
C PHE A 8 3.70 3.04 -12.13
N THR A 9 4.88 3.48 -12.54
CA THR A 9 6.13 2.81 -12.19
C THR A 9 6.41 2.91 -10.68
N VAL A 10 6.23 4.09 -10.08
CA VAL A 10 6.43 4.29 -8.64
C VAL A 10 5.43 3.46 -7.83
N LEU A 11 4.15 3.45 -8.23
CA LEU A 11 3.13 2.62 -7.60
C LEU A 11 3.47 1.13 -7.72
N ALA A 12 3.92 0.67 -8.90
CA ALA A 12 4.33 -0.71 -9.09
C ALA A 12 5.47 -1.11 -8.14
N VAL A 13 6.51 -0.27 -8.01
CA VAL A 13 7.62 -0.51 -7.08
C VAL A 13 7.14 -0.50 -5.63
N TRP A 14 6.27 0.44 -5.27
CA TRP A 14 5.72 0.52 -3.92
C TRP A 14 4.89 -0.71 -3.55
N TRP A 15 4.05 -1.20 -4.45
CA TRP A 15 3.27 -2.43 -4.24
C TRP A 15 4.14 -3.68 -4.24
N ALA A 16 5.20 -3.74 -5.06
CA ALA A 16 6.16 -4.84 -5.03
C ALA A 16 6.95 -4.87 -3.70
N PHE A 17 7.29 -3.71 -3.14
CA PHE A 17 7.95 -3.62 -1.84
C PHE A 17 7.13 -4.25 -0.70
N HIS A 18 5.80 -4.25 -0.78
CA HIS A 18 4.94 -4.89 0.23
C HIS A 18 5.15 -6.39 0.33
N ILE A 19 5.74 -7.07 -0.67
CA ILE A 19 6.15 -8.48 -0.53
C ILE A 19 7.12 -8.65 0.63
N ILE A 20 8.11 -7.77 0.76
CA ILE A 20 9.12 -7.88 1.82
C ILE A 20 8.40 -7.83 3.17
N ILE A 21 7.43 -6.92 3.31
CA ILE A 21 6.64 -6.80 4.53
C ILE A 21 5.76 -8.03 4.76
N LEU A 22 5.04 -8.50 3.74
CA LEU A 22 3.96 -9.47 3.90
C LEU A 22 4.41 -10.94 3.81
N TRP A 23 5.50 -11.23 3.10
CA TRP A 23 6.04 -12.59 2.95
C TRP A 23 7.25 -12.85 3.85
N ILE A 24 7.97 -11.81 4.26
CA ILE A 24 9.19 -11.98 5.08
C ILE A 24 8.95 -11.46 6.50
N LEU A 25 8.60 -10.18 6.65
CA LEU A 25 8.47 -9.58 7.98
C LEU A 25 7.22 -10.05 8.73
N ASN A 26 6.11 -10.29 8.03
CA ASN A 26 4.86 -10.73 8.65
C ASN A 26 4.99 -12.11 9.32
N PRO A 27 5.54 -13.16 8.67
CA PRO A 27 5.77 -14.43 9.36
C PRO A 27 6.64 -14.31 10.62
N MET A 28 7.71 -13.50 10.56
CA MET A 28 8.58 -13.26 11.71
C MET A 28 7.84 -12.56 12.86
N ALA A 29 7.02 -11.55 12.55
CA ALA A 29 6.21 -10.85 13.55
C ALA A 29 5.13 -11.75 14.15
N VAL A 30 4.47 -12.58 13.33
CA VAL A 30 3.45 -13.53 13.79
C VAL A 30 4.06 -14.57 14.73
N GLU A 31 5.23 -15.13 14.40
CA GLU A 31 5.98 -16.04 15.28
C GLU A 31 6.36 -15.39 16.61
N ALA A 32 6.76 -14.13 16.59
CA ALA A 32 7.19 -13.42 17.79
C ALA A 32 6.04 -13.00 18.70
N LEU A 33 4.83 -12.79 18.16
CA LEU A 33 3.72 -12.16 18.87
C LEU A 33 2.55 -13.11 19.19
N ILE A 34 2.42 -14.24 18.50
CA ILE A 34 1.28 -15.15 18.63
C ILE A 34 1.79 -16.53 19.06
N ASN A 35 1.38 -17.02 20.24
CA ASN A 35 1.81 -18.32 20.75
C ASN A 35 0.95 -19.50 20.28
N ASP A 36 -0.26 -19.26 19.76
CA ASP A 36 -1.16 -20.32 19.30
C ASP A 36 -0.85 -20.73 17.85
N ASP A 37 -0.54 -22.00 17.63
CA ASP A 37 -0.12 -22.53 16.32
C ASP A 37 -1.17 -22.33 15.22
N LYS A 38 -2.46 -22.49 15.56
CA LYS A 38 -3.56 -22.32 14.60
C LYS A 38 -3.70 -20.85 14.19
N ALA A 39 -3.61 -19.94 15.15
CA ALA A 39 -3.61 -18.51 14.91
C ALA A 39 -2.37 -18.08 14.13
N GLN A 40 -1.18 -18.64 14.40
CA GLN A 40 0.01 -18.37 13.61
C GLN A 40 -0.19 -18.78 12.15
N LEU A 41 -0.65 -20.01 11.88
CA LEU A 41 -0.88 -20.50 10.53
C LEU A 41 -1.86 -19.61 9.77
N MET A 42 -2.98 -19.22 10.41
CA MET A 42 -3.98 -18.36 9.79
C MET A 42 -3.43 -16.97 9.47
N ASN A 43 -2.72 -16.33 10.41
CA ASN A 43 -2.17 -14.98 10.20
C ASN A 43 -1.08 -14.97 9.12
N ARG A 44 -0.18 -15.96 9.10
CA ARG A 44 0.82 -16.11 8.02
C ARG A 44 0.16 -16.32 6.66
N SER A 45 -0.88 -17.15 6.61
CA SER A 45 -1.62 -17.41 5.37
C SER A 45 -2.26 -16.12 4.83
N LEU A 46 -2.85 -15.30 5.72
CA LEU A 46 -3.36 -13.99 5.34
C LEU A 46 -2.25 -13.05 4.84
N GLY A 47 -1.08 -13.05 5.48
CA GLY A 47 0.11 -12.34 5.02
C GLY A 47 0.53 -12.76 3.60
N TYR A 48 0.62 -14.06 3.33
CA TYR A 48 0.97 -14.57 2.01
C TYR A 48 -0.06 -14.21 0.93
N ILE A 49 -1.35 -14.31 1.25
CA ILE A 49 -2.44 -13.89 0.36
C ILE A 49 -2.34 -12.39 0.06
N ALA A 50 -2.21 -11.56 1.08
CA ALA A 50 -2.08 -10.12 0.93
C ALA A 50 -0.83 -9.73 0.12
N GLY A 51 0.30 -10.43 0.33
CA GLY A 51 1.51 -10.21 -0.46
C GLY A 51 1.35 -10.63 -1.92
N THR A 52 0.62 -11.72 -2.18
CA THR A 52 0.29 -12.15 -3.55
C THR A 52 -0.60 -11.12 -4.26
N MET A 53 -1.60 -10.58 -3.56
CA MET A 53 -2.45 -9.51 -4.09
C MET A 53 -1.65 -8.24 -4.34
N SER A 54 -0.73 -7.88 -3.44
CA SER A 54 0.18 -6.74 -3.63
C SER A 54 1.04 -6.91 -4.88
N MET A 55 1.54 -8.12 -5.15
CA MET A 55 2.27 -8.43 -6.38
C MET A 55 1.42 -8.33 -7.64
N LEU A 56 0.18 -8.81 -7.60
CA LEU A 56 -0.74 -8.68 -8.71
C LEU A 56 -0.99 -7.20 -9.03
N ILE A 57 -1.22 -6.37 -8.01
CA ILE A 57 -1.40 -4.92 -8.16
C ILE A 57 -0.13 -4.28 -8.72
N ALA A 58 1.06 -4.65 -8.23
CA ALA A 58 2.33 -4.16 -8.75
C ALA A 58 2.50 -4.46 -10.24
N PHE A 59 2.20 -5.70 -10.64
CA PHE A 59 2.24 -6.14 -12.03
C PHE A 59 1.24 -5.37 -12.90
N ILE A 60 -0.01 -5.19 -12.42
CA ILE A 60 -1.02 -4.39 -13.12
C ILE A 60 -0.53 -2.96 -13.34
N PHE A 61 -0.02 -2.28 -12.31
CA PHE A 61 0.51 -0.93 -12.48
C PHE A 61 1.70 -0.86 -13.43
N TYR A 62 2.58 -1.86 -13.40
CA TYR A 62 3.69 -1.96 -14.35
C TYR A 62 3.18 -2.08 -15.80
N MET A 63 2.14 -2.88 -16.04
CA MET A 63 1.53 -3.03 -17.37
C MET A 63 0.80 -1.76 -17.82
N LEU A 64 0.18 -1.03 -16.89
CA LEU A 64 -0.53 0.22 -17.17
C LEU A 64 0.39 1.38 -17.59
N ARG A 65 1.71 1.25 -17.44
CA ARG A 65 2.66 2.34 -17.71
C ARG A 65 2.66 2.85 -19.16
N GLU A 66 2.25 2.03 -20.13
CA GLU A 66 2.27 2.34 -21.57
C GLU A 66 0.86 2.59 -22.14
N ILE A 67 -0.18 2.75 -21.31
CA ILE A 67 -1.54 2.96 -21.82
C ILE A 67 -1.75 4.37 -22.36
N ASP A 68 -2.79 4.51 -23.19
CA ASP A 68 -3.23 5.79 -23.73
C ASP A 68 -3.42 6.85 -22.65
N HIS A 69 -3.04 8.07 -22.98
CA HIS A 69 -3.00 9.17 -22.03
C HIS A 69 -4.36 9.49 -21.37
N SER A 70 -5.46 9.45 -22.13
CA SER A 70 -6.80 9.70 -21.59
C SER A 70 -7.25 8.60 -20.61
N LYS A 71 -6.93 7.33 -20.90
CA LYS A 71 -7.20 6.19 -20.02
C LYS A 71 -6.32 6.25 -18.78
N ALA A 72 -5.06 6.64 -18.92
CA ALA A 72 -4.14 6.81 -17.81
C ALA A 72 -4.66 7.81 -16.77
N LYS A 73 -5.21 8.95 -17.21
CA LYS A 73 -5.85 9.91 -16.32
C LYS A 73 -6.98 9.28 -15.50
N GLN A 74 -7.92 8.58 -16.15
CA GLN A 74 -9.07 7.98 -15.46
C GLN A 74 -8.63 6.93 -14.42
N VAL A 75 -7.68 6.07 -14.80
CA VAL A 75 -7.13 5.05 -13.91
C VAL A 75 -6.40 5.68 -12.72
N LEU A 76 -5.56 6.70 -12.95
CA LEU A 76 -4.86 7.40 -11.87
C LEU A 76 -5.82 8.15 -10.95
N LEU A 77 -6.89 8.75 -11.47
CA LEU A 77 -7.90 9.43 -10.66
C LEU A 77 -8.61 8.44 -9.73
N GLY A 78 -9.09 7.31 -10.28
CA GLY A 78 -9.70 6.25 -9.49
C GLY A 78 -8.75 5.66 -8.44
N THR A 79 -7.49 5.41 -8.84
CA THR A 79 -6.44 4.94 -7.93
C THR A 79 -6.22 5.93 -6.79
N GLY A 80 -6.08 7.23 -7.10
CA GLY A 80 -5.86 8.26 -6.10
C GLY A 80 -7.01 8.38 -5.10
N ILE A 81 -8.27 8.26 -5.54
CA ILE A 81 -9.44 8.27 -4.65
C ILE A 81 -9.41 7.07 -3.69
N ILE A 82 -9.11 5.87 -4.19
CA ILE A 82 -8.96 4.67 -3.37
C ILE A 82 -7.82 4.84 -2.36
N MET A 83 -6.70 5.43 -2.79
CA MET A 83 -5.57 5.71 -1.91
C MET A 83 -5.91 6.71 -0.79
N VAL A 84 -6.73 7.72 -1.05
CA VAL A 84 -7.23 8.64 0.00
C VAL A 84 -8.01 7.86 1.07
N ALA A 85 -8.91 6.96 0.66
CA ALA A 85 -9.65 6.12 1.59
C ALA A 85 -8.70 5.19 2.38
N ALA A 86 -7.72 4.59 1.70
CA ALA A 86 -6.71 3.73 2.34
C ALA A 86 -5.88 4.50 3.39
N VAL A 87 -5.44 5.72 3.08
CA VAL A 87 -4.74 6.61 4.03
C VAL A 87 -5.61 6.88 5.26
N GLY A 88 -6.90 7.18 5.06
CA GLY A 88 -7.85 7.39 6.16
C GLY A 88 -7.98 6.16 7.06
N ILE A 89 -8.08 4.97 6.47
CA ILE A 89 -8.14 3.69 7.20
C ILE A 89 -6.84 3.44 7.97
N ILE A 90 -5.67 3.68 7.37
CA ILE A 90 -4.36 3.51 8.03
C ILE A 90 -4.26 4.42 9.25
N ILE A 91 -4.63 5.70 9.12
CA ILE A 91 -4.59 6.66 10.22
C ILE A 91 -5.56 6.23 11.34
N ALA A 92 -6.81 5.89 10.99
CA ALA A 92 -7.79 5.44 11.97
C ALA A 92 -7.35 4.15 12.69
N SER A 93 -6.74 3.21 11.96
CA SER A 93 -6.19 1.98 12.52
C SER A 93 -5.03 2.27 13.47
N ASN A 94 -4.10 3.15 13.09
CA ASN A 94 -2.99 3.57 13.95
C ASN A 94 -3.49 4.27 15.23
N MET A 95 -4.52 5.11 15.14
CA MET A 95 -5.14 5.74 16.31
C MET A 95 -5.76 4.69 17.24
N SER A 96 -6.49 3.72 16.69
CA SER A 96 -7.05 2.61 17.46
C SER A 96 -5.97 1.76 18.14
N VAL A 97 -4.84 1.51 17.48
CA VAL A 97 -3.70 0.79 18.09
C VAL A 97 -3.09 1.63 19.22
N ALA A 98 -2.87 2.92 19.01
CA ALA A 98 -2.30 3.79 20.04
C ALA A 98 -3.20 3.91 21.29
N GLU A 99 -4.52 3.86 21.12
CA GLU A 99 -5.48 3.88 22.22
C GLU A 99 -5.53 2.55 22.99
N LYS A 100 -5.58 1.42 22.27
CA LYS A 100 -5.76 0.10 22.88
C LYS A 100 -4.47 -0.55 23.37
N PHE A 101 -3.36 -0.23 22.70
CA PHE A 101 -2.04 -0.84 22.92
C PHE A 101 -0.94 0.24 22.94
N PRO A 102 -0.99 1.19 23.89
CA PRO A 102 -0.14 2.38 23.89
C PRO A 102 1.37 2.08 24.00
N THR A 103 1.74 0.91 24.52
CA THR A 103 3.13 0.47 24.67
C THR A 103 3.65 -0.34 23.48
N GLU A 104 2.76 -0.77 22.57
CA GLU A 104 3.12 -1.63 21.45
C GLU A 104 3.24 -0.84 20.14
N THR A 105 4.30 -0.03 20.09
CA THR A 105 4.59 0.87 18.96
C THR A 105 4.79 0.18 17.62
N MET A 106 5.02 -1.14 17.63
CA MET A 106 5.28 -1.97 16.43
C MET A 106 4.00 -2.48 15.76
N MET A 107 2.82 -2.36 16.40
CA MET A 107 1.55 -2.81 15.81
C MET A 107 0.95 -1.84 14.78
N GLY A 108 1.36 -0.58 14.82
CA GLY A 108 0.92 0.43 13.86
C GLY A 108 1.79 0.47 12.60
N THR A 109 1.25 1.06 11.53
CA THR A 109 2.07 1.45 10.38
C THR A 109 3.05 2.56 10.83
N PRO A 110 4.37 2.43 10.61
CA PRO A 110 5.34 3.44 11.05
C PRO A 110 5.03 4.82 10.46
N PRO A 111 5.16 5.92 11.23
CA PRO A 111 4.85 7.27 10.75
C PRO A 111 5.55 7.66 9.43
N PRO A 112 6.83 7.30 9.18
CA PRO A 112 7.46 7.55 7.89
C PRO A 112 6.74 6.87 6.71
N ALA A 113 6.21 5.66 6.91
CA ALA A 113 5.45 4.94 5.89
C ALA A 113 4.07 5.58 5.66
N VAL A 114 3.41 6.08 6.70
CA VAL A 114 2.16 6.87 6.56
C VAL A 114 2.42 8.14 5.74
N GLY A 115 3.51 8.85 6.03
CA GLY A 115 3.93 10.02 5.26
C GLY A 115 4.16 9.70 3.78
N LEU A 116 4.81 8.58 3.48
CA LEU A 116 5.00 8.11 2.11
C LEU A 116 3.68 7.78 1.41
N TRP A 117 2.74 7.11 2.09
CA TRP A 117 1.39 6.87 1.55
C TRP A 117 0.67 8.17 1.19
N ILE A 118 0.74 9.19 2.06
CA ILE A 118 0.15 10.51 1.79
C ILE A 118 0.81 11.16 0.57
N LEU A 119 2.14 11.18 0.52
CA LEU A 119 2.88 11.78 -0.61
C LEU A 119 2.56 11.08 -1.94
N LEU A 120 2.52 9.76 -1.96
CA LEU A 120 2.16 8.99 -3.15
C LEU A 120 0.71 9.26 -3.58
N THR A 121 -0.21 9.40 -2.63
CA THR A 121 -1.61 9.75 -2.90
C THR A 121 -1.72 11.13 -3.54
N VAL A 122 -1.09 12.14 -2.94
CA VAL A 122 -1.06 13.52 -3.45
C VAL A 122 -0.43 13.55 -4.83
N TYR A 123 0.71 12.88 -5.02
CA TYR A 123 1.39 12.81 -6.31
C TYR A 123 0.52 12.16 -7.40
N THR A 124 -0.14 11.05 -7.07
CA THR A 124 -1.03 10.34 -7.99
C THR A 124 -2.20 11.23 -8.43
N LEU A 125 -2.88 11.87 -7.49
CA LEU A 125 -3.99 12.79 -7.78
C LEU A 125 -3.52 14.03 -8.54
N TYR A 126 -2.39 14.60 -8.16
CA TYR A 126 -1.82 15.76 -8.83
C TYR A 126 -1.54 15.46 -10.30
N VAL A 127 -0.89 14.32 -10.60
CA VAL A 127 -0.64 13.93 -11.98
C VAL A 127 -1.95 13.68 -12.70
N ALA A 128 -2.88 12.91 -12.13
CA ALA A 128 -4.18 12.63 -12.74
C ALA A 128 -4.93 13.90 -13.15
N LEU A 129 -5.00 14.90 -12.27
CA LEU A 129 -5.70 16.16 -12.51
C LEU A 129 -5.01 17.06 -13.54
N ASN A 130 -3.67 16.99 -13.65
CA ASN A 130 -2.89 17.83 -14.56
C ASN A 130 -2.49 17.12 -15.85
N SER A 131 -2.84 15.85 -16.04
CA SER A 131 -2.54 15.10 -17.26
C SER A 131 -3.10 15.78 -18.54
N ASP A 132 -4.24 16.45 -18.46
CA ASP A 132 -4.92 17.00 -19.66
C ASP A 132 -4.33 18.32 -20.19
N LYS A 133 -3.21 18.80 -19.63
CA LYS A 133 -2.48 19.98 -20.08
C LYS A 133 -1.16 19.59 -20.73
#